data_AF-A0A077EMC0-F1
#
_entry.id   AF-A0A077EMC0-F1
#
_cell.length_a   1.000
_cell.length_b   1.000
_cell.length_c   1.000
_cell.angle_alpha   90.00
_cell.angle_beta   90.00
_cell.angle_gamma   90.00
#
_symmetry.space_group_name_H-M   'P 1'
#
loop_
_entity.id
_entity.type
_entity.pdbx_description
1 polymer ?
#
loop_
_entity_poly.entity_id
_entity_poly.type
_entity_poly.pdbx_seq_one_letter_code
_entity_poly.pdbx_strand_id
1 'polypeptide(L)'
;MERNDLFFVIFAIPAIILLYKGVNQNLNYLFYTGLGITIYGIAYFLVHDIFIHQRSKIFSNTKNPYLLAIRRAHKQHHKHLGRKHGECFGFLWVPVKYFKMYFNKK
;
A
#
# COMPACT_ATOMS: atom_id res chain seq x y z
N MET A 1 -0.34 -17.38 8.33
CA MET A 1 -0.57 -16.01 8.82
C MET A 1 0.75 -15.30 8.73
N GLU A 2 0.91 -14.49 7.67
CA GLU A 2 2.18 -13.87 7.32
C GLU A 2 2.49 -12.73 8.30
N ARG A 3 3.76 -12.55 8.68
CA ARG A 3 4.26 -11.53 9.62
C ARG A 3 3.98 -10.06 9.20
N ASN A 4 3.19 -9.85 8.15
CA ASN A 4 2.91 -8.58 7.51
C ASN A 4 1.80 -7.76 8.20
N ASP A 5 0.96 -8.39 9.03
CA ASP A 5 -0.08 -7.68 9.80
C ASP A 5 0.50 -6.80 10.93
N LEU A 6 1.77 -7.00 11.33
CA LEU A 6 2.41 -6.20 12.38
C LEU A 6 2.81 -4.78 11.91
N PHE A 7 3.03 -4.58 10.61
CA PHE A 7 3.46 -3.27 10.10
C PHE A 7 2.37 -2.22 10.28
N PHE A 8 1.10 -2.61 10.07
CA PHE A 8 -0.05 -1.76 10.34
C PHE A 8 -0.09 -1.26 11.79
N VAL A 9 0.27 -2.11 12.76
CA VAL A 9 0.23 -1.76 14.18
C VAL A 9 1.18 -0.62 14.52
N ILE A 10 2.35 -0.56 13.87
CA ILE A 10 3.35 0.51 14.05
C ILE A 10 2.80 1.87 13.61
N PHE A 11 1.92 1.92 12.60
CA PHE A 11 1.27 3.16 12.16
C PHE A 11 -0.04 3.43 12.89
N ALA A 12 -0.77 2.40 13.30
CA ALA A 12 -2.05 2.53 13.99
C ALA A 12 -1.88 3.09 15.41
N ILE A 13 -0.87 2.64 16.17
CA ILE A 13 -0.63 3.12 17.54
C ILE A 13 -0.43 4.65 17.59
N PRO A 14 0.53 5.25 16.85
CA PRO A 14 0.71 6.70 16.85
C PRO A 14 -0.50 7.44 16.28
N ALA A 15 -1.19 6.90 15.27
CA ALA A 15 -2.42 7.51 14.75
C ALA A 15 -3.53 7.58 15.82
N ILE A 16 -3.74 6.50 16.57
CA ILE A 16 -4.73 6.44 17.66
C ILE A 16 -4.35 7.43 18.77
N ILE A 17 -3.07 7.52 19.15
CA ILE A 17 -2.60 8.48 20.17
C ILE A 17 -2.84 9.92 19.71
N LEU A 18 -2.53 10.24 18.45
CA LEU A 18 -2.73 11.57 17.87
C LEU A 18 -4.21 11.95 17.74
N LEU A 19 -5.05 11.01 17.30
CA LEU A 19 -6.50 11.21 17.24
C LEU A 19 -7.08 11.41 18.64
N TYR A 20 -6.71 10.59 19.62
CA TYR A 20 -7.20 10.70 21.00
C TYR A 20 -6.81 12.04 21.65
N LYS A 21 -5.53 12.43 21.51
CA LYS A 21 -5.06 13.75 22.00
C LYS A 21 -5.70 14.90 21.24
N GLY A 22 -5.90 14.76 19.93
CA GLY A 22 -6.50 15.77 19.07
C GLY A 22 -7.98 16.01 19.37
N VAL A 23 -8.76 14.96 19.66
CA VAL A 23 -10.17 15.08 20.08
C VAL A 23 -10.28 15.80 21.41
N ASN A 24 -9.45 15.46 22.39
CA ASN A 24 -9.45 16.11 23.71
C ASN A 24 -9.01 17.59 23.67
N GLN A 25 -8.44 18.06 22.55
CA GLN A 25 -7.96 19.43 22.35
C GLN A 25 -8.78 20.21 21.30
N ASN A 26 -10.08 19.92 21.17
CA ASN A 26 -10.98 20.60 20.22
C ASN A 26 -10.60 20.44 18.74
N LEU A 27 -10.25 19.22 18.31
CA LEU A 27 -9.95 18.91 16.90
C LEU A 27 -8.79 19.76 16.33
N ASN A 28 -7.71 19.87 17.08
CA ASN A 28 -6.53 20.65 16.68
C ASN A 28 -5.72 19.95 15.56
N TYR A 29 -4.61 20.55 15.11
CA TYR A 29 -3.72 20.00 14.07
C TYR A 29 -3.27 18.54 14.32
N LEU A 30 -3.19 18.12 15.60
CA LEU A 30 -2.89 16.73 15.99
C LEU A 30 -3.96 15.75 15.51
N PHE A 31 -5.24 16.15 15.55
CA PHE A 31 -6.35 15.33 15.07
C PHE A 31 -6.25 15.14 13.55
N TYR A 32 -6.06 16.21 12.79
CA TYR A 32 -5.94 16.12 11.33
C TYR A 32 -4.67 15.37 10.89
N THR A 33 -3.58 15.50 11.63
CA THR A 33 -2.36 14.70 11.39
C THR A 33 -2.62 13.21 11.65
N GLY A 34 -3.25 12.88 12.77
CA GLY A 34 -3.66 11.51 13.08
C GLY A 34 -4.61 10.93 12.02
N LEU A 35 -5.58 11.73 11.58
CA LEU A 35 -6.54 11.36 10.53
C LEU A 35 -5.83 11.08 9.19
N GLY A 36 -4.87 11.93 8.81
CA GLY A 36 -4.05 11.71 7.62
C GLY A 36 -3.24 10.42 7.67
N ILE A 37 -2.62 10.11 8.82
CA ILE A 37 -1.90 8.85 9.03
C ILE A 37 -2.86 7.66 8.96
N THR A 38 -4.06 7.76 9.54
CA THR A 38 -5.09 6.72 9.46
C THR A 38 -5.54 6.47 8.03
N ILE A 39 -5.83 7.53 7.26
CA ILE A 39 -6.23 7.41 5.84
C ILE A 39 -5.10 6.77 5.03
N TYR A 40 -3.86 7.20 5.23
CA TYR A 40 -2.70 6.60 4.58
C TYR A 40 -2.53 5.13 4.94
N GLY A 41 -2.69 4.78 6.23
CA GLY A 41 -2.62 3.40 6.71
C GLY A 41 -3.72 2.51 6.12
N ILE A 42 -4.95 3.02 6.02
CA ILE A 42 -6.06 2.30 5.36
C ILE A 42 -5.77 2.12 3.87
N ALA A 43 -5.34 3.18 3.17
CA ALA A 43 -4.99 3.08 1.75
C ALA A 43 -3.85 2.07 1.53
N TYR A 44 -2.84 2.07 2.42
CA TYR A 44 -1.75 1.11 2.40
C TYR A 44 -2.27 -0.32 2.59
N PHE A 45 -3.12 -0.55 3.60
CA PHE A 45 -3.71 -1.86 3.86
C PHE A 45 -4.55 -2.38 2.68
N LEU A 46 -5.39 -1.52 2.10
CA LEU A 46 -6.20 -1.89 0.93
C LEU A 46 -5.32 -2.27 -0.27
N VAL A 47 -4.32 -1.46 -0.61
CA VAL A 47 -3.45 -1.77 -1.76
C VAL A 47 -2.55 -2.97 -1.48
N HIS A 48 -2.00 -3.10 -0.27
CA HIS A 48 -1.11 -4.20 0.06
C HIS A 48 -1.86 -5.53 0.23
N ASP A 49 -2.85 -5.60 1.13
CA ASP A 49 -3.47 -6.87 1.52
C ASP A 49 -4.56 -7.31 0.53
N ILE A 50 -5.37 -6.36 0.06
CA ILE A 50 -6.45 -6.68 -0.89
C ILE A 50 -5.91 -6.75 -2.32
N PHE A 51 -5.09 -5.80 -2.77
CA PHE A 51 -4.69 -5.73 -4.17
C PHE A 51 -3.44 -6.56 -4.51
N ILE A 52 -2.37 -6.45 -3.70
CA ILE A 52 -1.12 -7.19 -3.93
C ILE A 52 -1.24 -8.65 -3.46
N HIS A 53 -1.67 -8.87 -2.21
CA HIS A 53 -1.82 -10.20 -1.64
C HIS A 53 -3.11 -10.93 -2.05
N GLN A 54 -4.09 -10.26 -2.68
CA GLN A 54 -5.36 -10.85 -3.12
C GLN A 54 -6.12 -11.59 -2.00
N ARG A 55 -6.00 -11.13 -0.75
CA ARG A 55 -6.72 -11.75 0.38
C ARG A 55 -8.24 -11.64 0.22
N SER A 56 -8.70 -10.62 -0.51
CA SER A 56 -10.09 -10.45 -0.95
C SER A 56 -10.18 -10.41 -2.48
N LYS A 57 -11.05 -11.25 -3.08
CA LYS A 57 -11.21 -11.40 -4.55
C LYS A 57 -11.88 -10.20 -5.24
N ILE A 58 -12.26 -9.15 -4.50
CA ILE A 58 -13.04 -8.00 -5.00
C ILE A 58 -12.33 -7.24 -6.13
N PHE A 59 -10.99 -7.17 -6.13
CA PHE A 59 -10.21 -6.49 -7.18
C PHE A 59 -9.40 -7.44 -8.07
N SER A 60 -9.63 -8.75 -7.96
CA SER A 60 -8.86 -9.76 -8.69
C SER A 60 -9.05 -9.70 -10.21
N ASN A 61 -10.20 -9.20 -10.68
CA ASN A 61 -10.59 -9.08 -12.10
C ASN A 61 -10.49 -7.65 -12.66
N THR A 62 -9.68 -6.77 -12.04
CA THR A 62 -9.50 -5.42 -12.58
C THR A 62 -8.84 -5.45 -13.96
N LYS A 63 -9.40 -4.72 -14.93
CA LYS A 63 -8.86 -4.59 -16.30
C LYS A 63 -8.00 -3.33 -16.50
N ASN A 64 -7.84 -2.51 -15.46
CA ASN A 64 -7.09 -1.26 -15.55
C ASN A 64 -5.58 -1.55 -15.72
N PRO A 65 -4.93 -1.07 -16.80
CA PRO A 65 -3.52 -1.33 -17.10
C PRO A 65 -2.57 -0.81 -16.00
N TYR A 66 -2.92 0.27 -15.31
CA TYR A 66 -2.14 0.81 -14.18
C TYR A 66 -2.09 -0.19 -13.02
N LEU A 67 -3.26 -0.66 -12.60
CA LEU A 67 -3.41 -1.62 -11.51
C LEU A 67 -2.74 -2.96 -11.87
N LEU A 68 -2.89 -3.42 -13.12
CA LEU A 68 -2.23 -4.64 -13.60
C LEU A 68 -0.69 -4.53 -13.60
N ALA A 69 -0.15 -3.37 -13.98
CA ALA A 69 1.30 -3.10 -13.94
C ALA A 69 1.84 -3.18 -12.50
N ILE A 70 1.15 -2.54 -11.55
CA ILE A 70 1.52 -2.55 -10.13
C ILE A 70 1.50 -3.97 -9.56
N ARG A 71 0.45 -4.74 -9.86
CA ARG A 71 0.30 -6.13 -9.40
C ARG A 71 1.44 -7.02 -9.92
N ARG A 72 1.82 -6.86 -11.18
CA ARG A 72 2.93 -7.62 -11.79
C ARG A 72 4.29 -7.23 -11.21
N ALA A 73 4.52 -5.94 -10.99
CA ALA A 73 5.76 -5.44 -10.39
C ALA A 73 5.94 -5.97 -8.95
N HIS A 74 4.89 -5.91 -8.12
CA HIS A 74 4.93 -6.45 -6.76
C HIS A 74 5.13 -7.96 -6.72
N LYS A 75 4.45 -8.72 -7.60
CA LYS A 75 4.69 -10.17 -7.72
C LYS A 75 6.15 -10.49 -8.09
N GLN A 76 6.77 -9.68 -8.95
CA GLN A 76 8.17 -9.86 -9.32
C GLN A 76 9.12 -9.50 -8.18
N HIS A 77 8.80 -8.46 -7.40
CA HIS A 77 9.53 -8.06 -6.20
C HIS A 77 9.57 -9.20 -5.17
N HIS A 78 8.42 -9.79 -4.85
CA HIS A 78 8.36 -10.94 -3.93
C HIS A 78 9.04 -12.21 -4.48
N LYS A 79 9.17 -12.36 -5.81
CA LYS A 79 9.86 -13.50 -6.43
C LYS A 79 11.40 -13.32 -6.43
N HIS A 80 11.91 -12.10 -6.38
CA HIS A 80 13.35 -11.80 -6.37
C HIS A 80 13.79 -11.25 -5.01
N LEU A 81 14.09 -12.15 -4.08
CA LEU A 81 14.74 -11.83 -2.79
C LEU A 81 16.27 -11.62 -2.91
N GLY A 82 16.82 -11.67 -4.13
CA GLY A 82 18.26 -11.62 -4.39
C GLY A 82 18.81 -10.18 -4.48
N ARG A 83 19.76 -9.85 -3.61
CA ARG A 83 20.42 -8.53 -3.45
C ARG A 83 21.02 -7.88 -4.70
N LYS A 84 21.21 -8.60 -5.81
CA LYS A 84 21.90 -8.07 -7.00
C LYS A 84 21.00 -7.37 -8.01
N HIS A 85 19.70 -7.70 -8.08
CA HIS A 85 18.72 -7.11 -9.01
C HIS A 85 17.38 -6.83 -8.30
N GLY A 86 17.43 -6.23 -7.11
CA GLY A 86 16.25 -5.86 -6.31
C GLY A 86 15.48 -4.70 -6.93
N GLU A 87 14.84 -4.95 -8.07
CA GLU A 87 14.07 -3.96 -8.79
C GLU A 87 12.64 -3.94 -8.22
N CYS A 88 12.17 -2.78 -7.78
CA CYS A 88 10.78 -2.45 -7.38
C CYS A 88 10.44 -2.45 -5.89
N PHE A 89 10.90 -1.44 -5.15
CA PHE A 89 10.38 -1.11 -3.80
C PHE A 89 9.19 -0.12 -3.81
N GLY A 90 8.72 0.30 -4.99
CA GLY A 90 7.71 1.34 -5.13
C GLY A 90 6.28 0.82 -4.91
N PHE A 91 5.61 1.35 -3.88
CA PHE A 91 4.26 0.92 -3.47
C PHE A 91 3.16 1.31 -4.47
N LEU A 92 3.08 2.60 -4.84
CA LEU A 92 2.14 3.12 -5.84
C LEU A 92 2.83 3.42 -7.17
N TRP A 93 4.13 3.70 -7.14
CA TRP A 93 4.91 4.04 -8.33
C TRP A 93 5.96 2.99 -8.60
N VAL A 94 5.62 2.05 -9.48
CA VAL A 94 6.51 0.97 -9.91
C VAL A 94 7.34 1.40 -11.12
N PRO A 95 8.50 0.77 -11.39
CA PRO A 95 9.33 1.14 -12.53
C PRO A 95 8.55 1.18 -13.85
N VAL A 96 8.85 2.21 -14.65
CA VAL A 96 8.12 2.55 -15.89
C VAL A 96 8.02 1.37 -16.88
N LYS A 97 8.96 0.41 -16.82
CA LYS A 97 8.93 -0.81 -17.63
C LYS A 97 7.62 -1.61 -17.46
N TYR A 98 7.04 -1.64 -16.27
CA TYR A 98 5.77 -2.35 -16.03
C TYR A 98 4.59 -1.60 -16.62
N PHE A 99 4.57 -0.27 -16.50
CA PHE A 99 3.54 0.53 -17.15
C PHE A 99 3.61 0.40 -18.67
N LYS A 100 4.81 0.47 -19.28
CA LYS A 100 4.99 0.23 -20.72
C LYS A 100 4.43 -1.13 -21.18
N MET A 101 4.61 -2.21 -20.41
CA MET A 101 4.07 -3.54 -20.76
C MET A 101 2.54 -3.59 -20.89
N TYR A 102 1.82 -2.78 -20.11
CA TYR A 102 0.35 -2.80 -20.09
C TYR A 102 -0.28 -1.65 -20.90
N PHE A 103 0.41 -0.53 -21.04
CA PHE A 103 -0.07 0.63 -21.81
C PHE A 103 0.35 0.60 -23.30
N ASN A 104 1.47 -0.03 -23.67
CA ASN A 104 1.87 -0.20 -25.08
C ASN A 104 1.38 -1.51 -25.69
N LYS A 105 0.41 -2.19 -25.07
CA LYS A 105 -0.23 -3.37 -25.66
C LYS A 105 -1.17 -2.90 -26.78
N LYS A 106 -0.60 -2.65 -27.96
CA LYS A 106 -1.32 -2.55 -29.24
C LYS A 106 -1.34 -3.93 -29.88
#